data_AF-A0ABD6RTY5-F1
#
_entry.id   AF-A0ABD6RTY5-F1
#
_cell.length_a   1.000
_cell.length_b   1.000
_cell.length_c   1.000
_cell.angle_alpha   90.00
_cell.angle_beta   90.00
_cell.angle_gamma   90.00
#
_symmetry.space_group_name_H-M   'P 1'
#
loop_
_entity.id
_entity.type
_entity.pdbx_description
1 polymer ?
#
loop_
_entity_poly.entity_id
_entity_poly.type
_entity_poly.pdbx_seq_one_letter_code
_entity_poly.pdbx_strand_id
1 'polypeptide(L)'
;MLELIMQSINKFIELLSNNKIEVYNEFSLQHELGIYLRNSIRNEEYKIQFERNVEFFDIKKEDTRKKEMDIVIYNKNKTEKYVIELKYPRNGQYPESMFSFIKDIEFCEQLIQHGFNGSVCFALVDDKLFYSGKYKDDIYKYFRGEKKVNGTIKKPTGKEKHFVNIKGLYGIKWHQVNSEQRYYIISMKNNFTIKHDKQTNNLGVDKIKQYVRNKIEYAKDNGNDSLSLISGCIHKDLGLKNAMPSVCNAMRQIIKEYPGSTIEKPSTVNGKNSSTIRYIYKII
;
A
#
# COMPACT_ATOMS: atom_id res chain seq x y z
N MET A 1 -11.50 -10.01 5.19
CA MET A 1 -10.26 -10.51 5.85
C MET A 1 -9.47 -9.43 6.58
N LEU A 2 -9.17 -8.24 6.01
CA LEU A 2 -8.41 -7.18 6.74
C LEU A 2 -8.97 -6.85 8.13
N GLU A 3 -10.29 -6.77 8.28
CA GLU A 3 -10.95 -6.55 9.58
C GLU A 3 -10.65 -7.68 10.59
N LEU A 4 -10.64 -8.94 10.13
CA LEU A 4 -10.29 -10.09 10.96
C LEU A 4 -8.81 -10.07 11.37
N ILE A 5 -7.92 -9.62 10.47
CA ILE A 5 -6.50 -9.42 10.78
C ILE A 5 -6.36 -8.37 11.90
N MET A 6 -7.03 -7.22 11.76
CA MET A 6 -7.02 -6.16 12.78
C MET A 6 -7.59 -6.63 14.12
N GLN A 7 -8.71 -7.37 14.11
CA GLN A 7 -9.26 -7.98 15.32
C GLN A 7 -8.28 -8.95 15.98
N SER A 8 -7.55 -9.75 15.18
CA SER A 8 -6.54 -10.68 15.71
C SER A 8 -5.34 -9.94 16.30
N ILE A 9 -4.86 -8.87 15.66
CA ILE A 9 -3.77 -8.04 16.20
C ILE A 9 -4.19 -7.40 17.53
N ASN A 10 -5.41 -6.89 17.64
CA ASN A 10 -5.91 -6.32 18.90
C ASN A 10 -5.95 -7.36 20.03
N LYS A 11 -6.44 -8.58 19.75
CA LYS A 11 -6.42 -9.67 20.74
C LYS A 11 -4.98 -10.10 21.10
N PHE A 12 -4.06 -10.09 20.14
CA PHE A 12 -2.64 -10.34 20.41
C PHE A 12 -2.06 -9.27 21.36
N ILE A 13 -2.40 -7.99 21.15
CA ILE A 13 -1.98 -6.89 22.04
C ILE A 13 -2.58 -7.06 23.44
N GLU A 14 -3.82 -7.54 23.58
CA GLU A 14 -4.41 -7.88 24.88
C GLU A 14 -3.65 -9.01 25.58
N LEU A 15 -3.12 -9.98 24.84
CA LEU A 15 -2.28 -11.03 25.43
C LEU A 15 -0.92 -10.48 25.89
N LEU A 16 -0.33 -9.55 25.13
CA LEU A 16 0.88 -8.83 25.53
C LEU A 16 0.65 -8.00 26.81
N SER A 17 -0.44 -7.23 26.87
CA SER A 17 -0.74 -6.38 28.03
C SER A 17 -0.99 -7.19 29.30
N ASN A 18 -1.51 -8.41 29.17
CA ASN A 18 -1.74 -9.35 30.25
C ASN A 18 -0.54 -10.28 30.55
N ASN A 19 0.63 -10.02 29.96
CA ASN A 19 1.85 -10.82 30.11
C ASN A 19 1.63 -12.32 29.81
N LYS A 20 0.76 -12.64 28.84
CA LYS A 20 0.50 -14.02 28.36
C LYS A 20 1.39 -14.44 27.20
N ILE A 21 2.03 -13.48 26.56
CA ILE A 21 3.00 -13.66 25.48
C ILE A 21 4.20 -12.76 25.79
N GLU A 22 5.41 -13.28 25.60
CA GLU A 22 6.64 -12.53 25.78
C GLU A 22 7.20 -12.10 24.42
N VAL A 23 7.44 -10.79 24.25
CA VAL A 23 8.04 -10.21 23.06
C VAL A 23 9.15 -9.25 23.50
N TYR A 24 10.39 -9.56 23.15
CA TYR A 24 11.58 -8.85 23.61
C TYR A 24 12.40 -8.21 22.47
N ASN A 25 12.09 -8.53 21.22
CA ASN A 25 12.66 -7.90 20.02
C ASN A 25 11.73 -8.05 18.80
N GLU A 26 12.10 -7.44 17.66
CA GLU A 26 11.32 -7.50 16.41
C GLU A 26 11.10 -8.93 15.89
N PHE A 27 12.09 -9.81 16.04
CA PHE A 27 11.99 -11.20 15.63
C PHE A 27 10.95 -11.98 16.46
N SER A 28 10.97 -11.81 17.78
CA SER A 28 9.94 -12.39 18.67
C SER A 28 8.56 -11.81 18.37
N LEU A 29 8.44 -10.50 18.09
CA LEU A 29 7.17 -9.88 17.71
C LEU A 29 6.60 -10.54 16.46
N GLN A 30 7.44 -10.73 15.43
CA GLN A 30 7.05 -11.37 14.19
C GLN A 30 6.59 -12.81 14.42
N HIS A 31 7.38 -13.62 15.12
CA HIS A 31 7.09 -15.04 15.29
C HIS A 31 5.85 -15.25 16.16
N GLU A 32 5.75 -14.57 17.30
CA GLU A 32 4.60 -14.67 18.20
C GLU A 32 3.32 -14.21 17.51
N LEU A 33 3.34 -13.07 16.83
CA LEU A 33 2.18 -12.58 16.10
C LEU A 33 1.78 -13.54 14.97
N GLY A 34 2.73 -14.02 14.17
CA GLY A 34 2.38 -14.89 13.04
C GLY A 34 1.92 -16.27 13.48
N ILE A 35 2.44 -16.83 14.58
CA ILE A 35 1.93 -18.06 15.19
C ILE A 35 0.51 -17.81 15.71
N TYR A 36 0.29 -16.70 16.42
CA TYR A 36 -1.04 -16.31 16.88
C TYR A 36 -2.04 -16.22 15.71
N LEU A 37 -1.68 -15.53 14.63
CA LEU A 37 -2.50 -15.39 13.42
C LEU A 37 -2.79 -16.74 12.75
N ARG A 38 -1.82 -17.67 12.70
CA ARG A 38 -2.03 -19.04 12.19
C ARG A 38 -3.09 -19.80 12.96
N ASN A 39 -3.20 -19.55 14.26
CA ASN A 39 -4.20 -20.17 15.11
C ASN A 39 -5.54 -19.42 15.06
N SER A 40 -5.54 -18.09 14.99
CA SER A 40 -6.76 -17.27 15.06
C SER A 40 -7.50 -17.14 13.71
N ILE A 41 -6.77 -17.17 12.59
CA ILE A 41 -7.31 -17.06 11.23
C ILE A 41 -7.35 -18.45 10.56
N ARG A 42 -7.11 -19.52 11.31
CA ARG A 42 -6.98 -20.88 10.77
C ARG A 42 -8.18 -21.26 9.93
N ASN A 43 -7.98 -21.30 8.63
CA ASN A 43 -8.88 -21.91 7.67
C ASN A 43 -8.04 -22.57 6.57
N GLU A 44 -8.60 -23.53 5.86
CA GLU A 44 -7.85 -24.25 4.81
C GLU A 44 -7.55 -23.36 3.59
N GLU A 45 -8.20 -22.21 3.49
CA GLU A 45 -8.14 -21.33 2.33
C GLU A 45 -6.92 -20.40 2.35
N TYR A 46 -6.46 -19.96 3.53
CA TYR A 46 -5.41 -18.96 3.69
C TYR A 46 -4.10 -19.54 4.21
N LYS A 47 -3.00 -19.04 3.65
CA LYS A 47 -1.63 -19.30 4.08
C LYS A 47 -1.09 -18.08 4.78
N ILE A 48 -0.37 -18.31 5.88
CA ILE A 48 0.35 -17.28 6.64
C ILE A 48 1.83 -17.63 6.65
N GLN A 49 2.64 -16.79 6.01
CA GLN A 49 4.07 -17.01 5.80
C GLN A 49 4.87 -15.81 6.29
N PHE A 50 6.12 -16.08 6.67
CA PHE A 50 7.07 -15.11 7.15
C PHE A 50 8.12 -14.82 6.08
N GLU A 51 8.73 -13.64 6.12
CA GLU A 51 9.90 -13.28 5.29
C GLU A 51 9.71 -13.69 3.83
N ARG A 52 8.56 -13.33 3.26
CA ARG A 52 8.19 -13.78 1.91
C ARG A 52 8.63 -12.75 0.89
N ASN A 53 9.37 -13.21 -0.12
CA ASN A 53 9.83 -12.33 -1.18
C ASN A 53 8.66 -11.82 -2.04
N VAL A 54 8.69 -10.55 -2.43
CA VAL A 54 7.69 -9.89 -3.29
C VAL A 54 7.53 -10.56 -4.67
N GLU A 55 8.60 -11.16 -5.21
CA GLU A 55 8.55 -11.90 -6.49
C GLU A 55 7.61 -13.10 -6.44
N PHE A 56 7.31 -13.62 -5.25
CA PHE A 56 6.32 -14.67 -5.10
C PHE A 56 4.92 -14.24 -5.56
N PHE A 57 4.63 -12.94 -5.58
CA PHE A 57 3.37 -12.35 -6.06
C PHE A 57 3.53 -11.64 -7.40
N ASP A 58 4.55 -12.04 -8.19
CA ASP A 58 4.83 -11.49 -9.52
C ASP A 58 5.16 -9.98 -9.50
N ILE A 59 5.63 -9.47 -8.35
CA ILE A 59 6.09 -8.10 -8.17
C ILE A 59 7.61 -8.07 -8.38
N LYS A 60 8.08 -7.18 -9.25
CA LYS A 60 9.51 -7.07 -9.50
C LYS A 60 10.20 -6.34 -8.35
N LYS A 61 11.43 -6.77 -8.03
CA LYS A 61 12.21 -6.21 -6.91
C LYS A 61 12.53 -4.72 -7.09
N GLU A 62 12.61 -4.26 -8.33
CA GLU A 62 12.84 -2.85 -8.68
C GLU A 62 11.61 -1.95 -8.48
N ASP A 63 10.41 -2.53 -8.44
CA ASP A 63 9.14 -1.78 -8.32
C ASP A 63 8.80 -1.47 -6.85
N THR A 64 9.58 -2.01 -5.91
CA THR A 64 9.37 -1.87 -4.47
C THR A 64 10.66 -1.52 -3.75
N ARG A 65 10.56 -0.82 -2.61
CA ARG A 65 11.74 -0.45 -1.82
C ARG A 65 12.35 -1.66 -1.08
N LYS A 66 11.49 -2.54 -0.57
CA LYS A 66 11.87 -3.76 0.17
C LYS A 66 11.57 -4.98 -0.69
N LYS A 67 12.30 -6.07 -0.43
CA LYS A 67 12.17 -7.32 -1.17
C LYS A 67 11.44 -8.40 -0.38
N GLU A 68 11.52 -8.35 0.94
CA GLU A 68 10.87 -9.29 1.86
C GLU A 68 9.75 -8.60 2.61
N MET A 69 8.68 -9.36 2.86
CA MET A 69 7.53 -8.96 3.67
C MET A 69 7.55 -9.74 4.98
N ASP A 70 7.34 -9.05 6.11
CA ASP A 70 7.53 -9.66 7.42
C ASP A 70 6.51 -10.78 7.67
N ILE A 71 5.22 -10.49 7.47
CA ILE A 71 4.14 -11.49 7.48
C ILE A 71 3.22 -11.26 6.29
N VAL A 72 2.95 -12.32 5.53
CA VAL A 72 1.98 -12.30 4.43
C VAL A 72 0.86 -13.31 4.66
N ILE A 73 -0.38 -12.87 4.39
CA ILE A 73 -1.59 -13.68 4.49
C ILE A 73 -2.26 -13.68 3.12
N TYR A 74 -2.42 -14.85 2.51
CA TYR A 74 -3.00 -14.94 1.16
C TYR A 74 -3.78 -16.23 0.97
N ASN A 75 -4.80 -16.19 0.12
CA ASN A 75 -5.56 -17.37 -0.24
C ASN A 75 -4.82 -18.25 -1.28
N LYS A 76 -5.22 -19.52 -1.44
CA LYS A 76 -4.50 -20.49 -2.30
C LYS A 76 -4.17 -19.99 -3.71
N ASN A 77 -5.06 -19.22 -4.33
CA ASN A 77 -4.93 -18.69 -5.69
C ASN A 77 -4.32 -17.27 -5.75
N LYS A 78 -3.90 -16.69 -4.61
CA LYS A 78 -3.27 -15.37 -4.48
C LYS A 78 -4.14 -14.19 -4.96
N THR A 79 -5.45 -14.39 -5.07
CA THR A 79 -6.40 -13.34 -5.46
C THR A 79 -6.75 -12.43 -4.30
N GLU A 80 -6.67 -12.95 -3.08
CA GLU A 80 -6.81 -12.20 -1.85
C GLU A 80 -5.51 -12.30 -1.06
N LYS A 81 -4.85 -11.16 -0.84
CA LYS A 81 -3.53 -11.08 -0.22
C LYS A 81 -3.39 -9.84 0.65
N TYR A 82 -2.76 -10.02 1.80
CA TYR A 82 -2.55 -9.02 2.85
C TYR A 82 -1.12 -9.11 3.36
N VAL A 83 -0.59 -7.98 3.80
CA VAL A 83 0.75 -7.89 4.39
C VAL A 83 0.69 -7.21 5.75
N ILE A 84 1.55 -7.64 6.67
CA ILE A 84 1.80 -6.97 7.94
C ILE A 84 3.30 -6.71 8.01
N GLU A 85 3.66 -5.44 8.13
CA GLU A 85 5.03 -4.95 8.36
C GLU A 85 5.17 -4.55 9.82
N LEU A 86 6.28 -4.96 10.44
CA LEU A 86 6.51 -4.91 11.86
C LEU A 86 7.73 -4.06 12.19
N LYS A 87 7.62 -3.33 13.30
CA LYS A 87 8.74 -2.61 13.89
C LYS A 87 8.79 -2.81 15.39
N TYR A 88 9.94 -3.24 15.91
CA TYR A 88 10.24 -3.17 17.34
C TYR A 88 11.72 -2.79 17.56
N PRO A 89 12.06 -1.50 17.46
CA PRO A 89 13.44 -1.05 17.59
C PRO A 89 13.95 -1.27 19.02
N ARG A 90 15.19 -1.73 19.11
CA ARG A 90 15.91 -1.92 20.40
C ARG A 90 17.03 -0.91 20.63
N ASN A 91 17.33 -0.08 19.63
CA ASN A 91 18.49 0.81 19.61
C ASN A 91 18.07 2.29 19.63
N GLY A 92 18.89 3.15 20.26
CA GLY A 92 18.59 4.57 20.47
C GLY A 92 18.77 5.52 19.28
N GLN A 93 18.91 5.02 18.04
CA GLN A 93 18.98 5.86 16.84
C GLN A 93 17.56 6.28 16.41
N TYR A 94 16.92 7.16 17.19
CA TYR A 94 15.50 7.47 17.05
C TYR A 94 15.12 8.09 15.70
N PRO A 95 15.81 9.12 15.17
CA PRO A 95 15.46 9.70 13.88
C PRO A 95 15.52 8.67 12.74
N GLU A 96 16.56 7.85 12.70
CA GLU A 96 16.80 6.83 11.69
C GLU A 96 15.78 5.69 11.80
N SER A 97 15.47 5.29 13.03
CA SER A 97 14.45 4.27 13.31
C SER A 97 13.06 4.78 12.91
N MET A 98 12.70 6.01 13.27
CA MET A 98 11.45 6.65 12.82
C MET A 98 11.38 6.77 11.30
N PHE A 99 12.48 7.14 10.64
CA PHE A 99 12.54 7.14 9.18
C PHE A 99 12.36 5.73 8.60
N SER A 100 12.85 4.69 9.28
CA SER A 100 12.59 3.31 8.88
C SER A 100 11.11 2.94 8.96
N PHE A 101 10.38 3.44 9.95
CA PHE A 101 8.94 3.23 10.06
C PHE A 101 8.20 3.86 8.87
N ILE A 102 8.63 5.05 8.43
CA ILE A 102 8.08 5.71 7.23
C ILE A 102 8.37 4.90 5.96
N LYS A 103 9.54 4.26 5.85
CA LYS A 103 9.84 3.37 4.72
C LYS A 103 8.89 2.17 4.66
N ASP A 104 8.52 1.60 5.81
CA ASP A 104 7.57 0.48 5.85
C ASP A 104 6.15 0.91 5.45
N ILE A 105 5.74 2.14 5.78
CA ILE A 105 4.48 2.74 5.28
C ILE A 105 4.51 2.84 3.74
N GLU A 106 5.58 3.36 3.15
CA GLU A 106 5.72 3.43 1.67
C GLU A 106 5.70 2.04 1.04
N PHE A 107 6.38 1.07 1.64
CA PHE A 107 6.40 -0.30 1.13
C PHE A 107 4.98 -0.91 1.15
N CYS A 108 4.24 -0.70 2.24
CA CYS A 108 2.83 -1.07 2.31
C CYS A 108 1.97 -0.39 1.23
N GLU A 109 2.18 0.90 0.93
CA GLU A 109 1.50 1.55 -0.20
C GLU A 109 1.85 0.92 -1.55
N GLN A 110 3.13 0.62 -1.77
CA GLN A 110 3.59 -0.02 -3.00
C GLN A 110 2.96 -1.40 -3.18
N LEU A 111 2.83 -2.20 -2.12
CA LEU A 111 2.18 -3.50 -2.20
C LEU A 111 0.68 -3.38 -2.52
N ILE A 112 -0.02 -2.39 -1.97
CA ILE A 112 -1.42 -2.08 -2.36
C ILE A 112 -1.51 -1.71 -3.84
N GLN A 113 -0.59 -0.89 -4.34
CA GLN A 113 -0.52 -0.51 -5.76
C GLN A 113 -0.28 -1.73 -6.67
N HIS A 114 0.40 -2.76 -6.17
CA HIS A 114 0.59 -4.05 -6.85
C HIS A 114 -0.52 -5.08 -6.55
N GLY A 115 -1.68 -4.61 -6.10
CA GLY A 115 -2.88 -5.42 -5.98
C GLY A 115 -2.98 -6.23 -4.70
N PHE A 116 -2.24 -5.90 -3.64
CA PHE A 116 -2.60 -6.39 -2.31
C PHE A 116 -3.95 -5.81 -1.88
N ASN A 117 -4.78 -6.59 -1.21
CA ASN A 117 -6.13 -6.21 -0.78
C ASN A 117 -6.10 -5.37 0.50
N GLY A 118 -5.01 -5.45 1.26
CA GLY A 118 -4.79 -4.62 2.42
C GLY A 118 -3.38 -4.78 2.97
N SER A 119 -2.96 -3.83 3.78
CA SER A 119 -1.66 -3.83 4.44
C SER A 119 -1.80 -3.26 5.84
N VAL A 120 -0.89 -3.67 6.73
CA VAL A 120 -0.84 -3.19 8.10
C VAL A 120 0.61 -2.86 8.44
N CYS A 121 0.88 -1.66 8.93
CA CYS A 121 2.11 -1.34 9.64
C CYS A 121 1.82 -1.37 11.13
N PHE A 122 2.49 -2.25 11.87
CA PHE A 122 2.36 -2.37 13.32
C PHE A 122 3.72 -2.14 13.97
N ALA A 123 3.84 -1.04 14.71
CA ALA A 123 5.05 -0.71 15.46
C ALA A 123 4.79 -0.84 16.95
N LEU A 124 5.69 -1.54 17.65
CA LEU A 124 5.79 -1.65 19.10
C LEU A 124 7.09 -0.96 19.54
N VAL A 125 7.05 -0.18 20.62
CA VAL A 125 8.22 0.51 21.17
C VAL A 125 8.15 0.49 22.69
N ASP A 126 9.30 0.46 23.35
CA ASP A 126 9.43 0.55 24.82
C ASP A 126 10.26 1.77 25.27
N ASP A 127 10.78 2.57 24.33
CA ASP A 127 11.42 3.84 24.64
C ASP A 127 10.47 5.02 24.38
N LYS A 128 10.29 5.84 25.41
CA LYS A 128 9.46 7.05 25.35
C LYS A 128 9.88 8.06 24.30
N LEU A 129 11.14 8.03 23.86
CA LEU A 129 11.66 8.91 22.83
C LEU A 129 11.03 8.62 21.46
N PHE A 130 10.33 7.51 21.26
CA PHE A 130 9.55 7.33 20.02
C PHE A 130 8.27 8.18 19.97
N TYR A 131 7.62 8.40 21.11
CA TYR A 131 6.28 9.00 21.17
C TYR A 131 6.19 10.27 22.00
N SER A 132 7.25 10.64 22.70
CA SER A 132 7.31 11.82 23.54
C SER A 132 8.70 12.45 23.51
N GLY A 133 8.78 13.75 23.81
CA GLY A 133 10.03 14.48 23.86
C GLY A 133 9.85 15.95 23.50
N LYS A 134 10.90 16.73 23.74
CA LYS A 134 10.93 18.18 23.47
C LYS A 134 10.80 18.50 21.98
N TYR A 135 11.46 17.73 21.12
CA TYR A 135 11.49 17.97 19.67
C TYR A 135 10.23 17.43 19.00
N LYS A 136 9.54 18.30 18.25
CA LYS A 136 8.36 17.99 17.44
C LYS A 136 8.49 18.41 15.97
N ASP A 137 9.70 18.73 15.53
CA ASP A 137 10.00 19.12 14.16
C ASP A 137 10.57 17.96 13.33
N ASP A 138 10.83 18.22 12.05
CA ASP A 138 11.44 17.27 11.11
C ASP A 138 10.76 15.89 11.04
N ILE A 139 11.41 14.80 11.44
CA ILE A 139 10.82 13.46 11.48
C ILE A 139 9.90 13.28 12.68
N TYR A 140 10.19 13.95 13.81
CA TYR A 140 9.44 13.81 15.06
C TYR A 140 8.01 14.34 14.95
N LYS A 141 7.75 15.30 14.06
CA LYS A 141 6.41 15.89 13.85
C LYS A 141 5.34 14.84 13.50
N TYR A 142 5.76 13.73 12.89
CA TYR A 142 4.88 12.64 12.49
C TYR A 142 4.54 11.68 13.64
N PHE A 143 5.45 11.53 14.61
CA PHE A 143 5.33 10.54 15.70
C PHE A 143 4.94 11.17 17.04
N ARG A 144 5.32 12.43 17.28
CA ARG A 144 5.11 13.16 18.54
C ARG A 144 4.20 14.39 18.38
N GLY A 145 3.83 14.72 17.15
CA GLY A 145 2.96 15.84 16.81
C GLY A 145 1.66 15.35 16.15
N GLU A 146 0.84 16.30 15.72
CA GLU A 146 -0.43 16.02 15.03
C GLU A 146 -0.26 15.93 13.50
N LYS A 147 0.96 16.11 12.99
CA LYS A 147 1.20 16.11 11.56
C LYS A 147 1.09 14.69 11.01
N LYS A 148 0.20 14.52 10.04
CA LYS A 148 0.04 13.26 9.33
C LYS A 148 1.24 13.00 8.42
N VAL A 149 1.61 11.73 8.28
CA VAL A 149 2.61 11.22 7.34
C VAL A 149 2.05 11.36 5.93
N ASN A 150 2.66 12.23 5.12
CA ASN A 150 2.36 12.40 3.71
C ASN A 150 3.51 13.09 2.95
N GLY A 151 3.48 12.97 1.62
CA GLY A 151 4.38 13.64 0.69
C GLY A 151 5.82 13.12 0.75
N THR A 152 6.73 13.96 0.28
CA THR A 152 8.17 13.63 0.26
C THR A 152 8.79 13.86 1.64
N ILE A 153 9.27 12.77 2.23
CA ILE A 153 9.95 12.76 3.54
C ILE A 153 11.42 12.40 3.31
N LYS A 154 12.32 13.28 3.76
CA LYS A 154 13.77 13.08 3.63
C LYS A 154 14.31 12.34 4.84
N LYS A 155 15.37 11.57 4.62
CA LYS A 155 16.15 10.97 5.72
C LYS A 155 16.68 12.10 6.61
N PRO A 156 16.50 12.01 7.95
CA PRO A 156 16.82 13.11 8.86
C PRO A 156 18.33 13.33 9.04
N THR A 157 19.15 12.30 8.78
CA THR A 157 20.58 12.30 9.09
C THR A 157 21.41 11.57 8.03
N GLY A 158 22.72 11.85 8.00
CA GLY A 158 23.68 11.25 7.08
C GLY A 158 23.88 12.05 5.78
N LYS A 159 24.95 11.72 5.05
CA LYS A 159 25.35 12.44 3.82
C LYS A 159 24.48 12.07 2.61
N GLU A 160 23.94 10.86 2.58
CA GLU A 160 23.12 10.38 1.47
C GLU A 160 21.69 10.91 1.53
N LYS A 161 21.24 11.52 0.42
CA LYS A 161 19.88 12.05 0.28
C LYS A 161 18.91 10.94 -0.09
N HIS A 162 18.49 10.15 0.91
CA HIS A 162 17.38 9.22 0.77
C HIS A 162 16.05 9.93 1.01
N PHE A 163 15.05 9.59 0.20
CA PHE A 163 13.69 10.11 0.34
C PHE A 163 12.68 8.97 0.22
N VAL A 164 11.54 9.18 0.87
CA VAL A 164 10.34 8.36 0.82
C VAL A 164 9.22 9.23 0.27
N ASN A 165 8.37 8.70 -0.61
CA ASN A 165 7.23 9.42 -1.15
C ASN A 165 5.93 8.73 -0.72
N ILE A 166 5.24 9.34 0.24
CA ILE A 166 3.98 8.82 0.79
C ILE A 166 2.82 9.50 0.07
N LYS A 167 2.00 8.72 -0.63
CA LYS A 167 0.85 9.25 -1.39
C LYS A 167 -0.36 9.47 -0.51
N GLY A 168 -0.55 8.61 0.47
CA GLY A 168 -1.62 8.67 1.45
C GLY A 168 -1.39 9.71 2.54
N LEU A 169 -2.34 9.74 3.48
CA LEU A 169 -2.35 10.68 4.59
C LEU A 169 -2.63 9.93 5.90
N TYR A 170 -1.56 9.59 6.62
CA TYR A 170 -1.66 8.69 7.79
C TYR A 170 -1.37 9.41 9.10
N GLY A 171 -2.28 9.33 10.07
CA GLY A 171 -2.01 9.77 11.43
C GLY A 171 -1.36 8.65 12.24
N ILE A 172 -0.29 8.96 12.97
CA ILE A 172 0.28 8.03 13.95
C ILE A 172 -0.32 8.36 15.30
N LYS A 173 -1.03 7.39 15.88
CA LYS A 173 -1.61 7.49 17.21
C LYS A 173 -1.01 6.41 18.09
N TRP A 174 -0.28 6.83 19.13
CA TRP A 174 0.30 5.91 20.09
C TRP A 174 -0.72 5.47 21.12
N HIS A 175 -0.86 4.15 21.26
CA HIS A 175 -1.68 3.46 22.23
C HIS A 175 -0.78 2.77 23.25
N GLN A 176 -1.24 2.67 24.48
CA GLN A 176 -0.49 2.00 25.56
C GLN A 176 -0.77 0.50 25.52
N VAL A 177 0.27 -0.32 25.66
CA VAL A 177 0.14 -1.77 25.92
C VAL A 177 0.20 -2.02 27.43
N ASN A 178 1.26 -1.53 28.08
CA ASN A 178 1.50 -1.61 29.52
C ASN A 178 2.29 -0.36 29.97
N SER A 179 2.93 -0.38 31.15
CA SER A 179 3.69 0.77 31.67
C SER A 179 4.91 1.15 30.82
N GLU A 180 5.48 0.19 30.08
CA GLU A 180 6.73 0.35 29.34
C GLU A 180 6.50 0.47 27.83
N GLN A 181 5.55 -0.31 27.31
CA GLN A 181 5.35 -0.47 25.88
C GLN A 181 4.18 0.36 25.33
N ARG A 182 4.40 0.92 24.14
CA ARG A 182 3.39 1.58 23.32
C ARG A 182 3.42 1.04 21.90
N TYR A 183 2.30 1.20 21.21
CA TYR A 183 2.17 0.80 19.83
C TYR A 183 1.39 1.80 18.99
N TYR A 184 1.52 1.70 17.68
CA TYR A 184 0.53 2.22 16.74
C TYR A 184 0.26 1.19 15.66
N ILE A 185 -0.91 1.30 15.03
CA ILE A 185 -1.26 0.53 13.85
C ILE A 185 -1.75 1.48 12.76
N ILE A 186 -1.21 1.33 11.56
CA ILE A 186 -1.77 1.91 10.33
C ILE A 186 -2.27 0.75 9.47
N SER A 187 -3.56 0.71 9.17
CA SER A 187 -4.12 -0.24 8.21
C SER A 187 -4.51 0.48 6.93
N MET A 188 -4.13 -0.08 5.79
CA MET A 188 -4.54 0.38 4.47
C MET A 188 -5.43 -0.68 3.85
N LYS A 189 -6.60 -0.28 3.38
CA LYS A 189 -7.46 -1.16 2.59
C LYS A 189 -7.31 -0.79 1.14
N ASN A 190 -7.15 -1.79 0.29
CA ASN A 190 -7.30 -1.57 -1.12
C ASN A 190 -8.78 -1.39 -1.43
N ASN A 191 -9.18 -0.16 -1.74
CA ASN A 191 -10.54 0.15 -2.15
C ASN A 191 -10.81 -0.26 -3.62
N PHE A 192 -9.80 -0.80 -4.33
CA PHE A 192 -9.98 -1.43 -5.63
C PHE A 192 -10.69 -2.78 -5.46
N THR A 193 -12.01 -2.76 -5.56
CA THR A 193 -12.86 -3.96 -5.50
C THR A 193 -12.65 -4.80 -6.76
N ILE A 194 -11.79 -5.82 -6.69
CA ILE A 194 -11.69 -6.84 -7.75
C ILE A 194 -12.70 -7.95 -7.43
N LYS A 195 -13.84 -7.96 -8.11
CA LYS A 195 -14.64 -9.18 -8.23
C LYS A 195 -13.86 -10.15 -9.11
N HIS A 196 -13.30 -11.19 -8.51
CA HIS A 196 -12.69 -12.29 -9.24
C HIS A 196 -13.78 -13.19 -9.82
N ASP A 197 -14.09 -13.03 -11.10
CA ASP A 197 -14.67 -14.11 -11.88
C ASP A 197 -13.58 -14.90 -12.63
N LYS A 198 -13.83 -16.21 -12.70
CA LYS A 198 -12.92 -17.26 -13.17
C LYS A 198 -12.38 -17.00 -14.58
N GLN A 199 -11.12 -17.41 -14.76
CA GLN A 199 -10.39 -17.64 -16.02
C GLN A 199 -11.21 -17.62 -17.31
N THR A 200 -10.96 -16.62 -18.16
CA THR A 200 -10.74 -16.80 -19.61
C THR A 200 -9.77 -15.72 -20.10
N ASN A 201 -9.02 -16.01 -21.18
CA ASN A 201 -7.96 -15.20 -21.78
C ASN A 201 -8.44 -13.92 -22.50
N ASN A 202 -9.44 -13.22 -21.94
CA ASN A 202 -9.83 -11.87 -22.34
C ASN A 202 -9.94 -11.03 -21.06
N LEU A 203 -8.99 -10.12 -20.84
CA LEU A 203 -9.21 -9.03 -19.89
C LEU A 203 -10.40 -8.22 -20.40
N GLY A 204 -11.58 -8.46 -19.81
CA GLY A 204 -12.83 -7.82 -20.21
C GLY A 204 -12.70 -6.31 -20.19
N VAL A 205 -13.41 -5.64 -21.11
CA VAL A 205 -13.48 -4.17 -21.23
C VAL A 205 -13.74 -3.52 -19.87
N ASP A 206 -14.46 -4.18 -18.97
CA ASP A 206 -14.76 -3.68 -17.63
C ASP A 206 -13.54 -3.59 -16.71
N LYS A 207 -12.54 -4.47 -16.84
CA LYS A 207 -11.27 -4.34 -16.10
C LYS A 207 -10.50 -3.11 -16.56
N ILE A 208 -10.49 -2.84 -17.87
CA ILE A 208 -9.86 -1.64 -18.42
C ILE A 208 -10.59 -0.40 -17.95
N LYS A 209 -11.94 -0.44 -17.96
CA LYS A 209 -12.75 0.68 -17.47
C LYS A 209 -12.47 0.97 -16.00
N GLN A 210 -12.43 -0.08 -15.17
CA GLN A 210 -12.15 0.07 -13.75
C GLN A 210 -10.76 0.68 -13.52
N TYR A 211 -9.73 0.20 -14.20
CA TYR A 211 -8.38 0.76 -14.13
C TYR A 211 -8.35 2.26 -14.48
N VAL A 212 -9.09 2.68 -15.53
CA VAL A 212 -9.19 4.08 -15.94
C VAL A 212 -9.93 4.91 -14.89
N ARG A 213 -11.08 4.44 -14.37
CA ARG A 213 -11.84 5.14 -13.32
C ARG A 213 -11.02 5.32 -12.04
N ASN A 214 -10.26 4.29 -11.65
CA ASN A 214 -9.36 4.37 -10.50
C ASN A 214 -8.30 5.47 -10.64
N LYS A 215 -7.73 5.64 -11.83
CA LYS A 215 -6.79 6.76 -12.07
C LYS A 215 -7.49 8.12 -11.97
N ILE A 216 -8.74 8.22 -12.46
CA ILE A 216 -9.55 9.45 -12.37
C ILE A 216 -9.91 9.78 -10.92
N GLU A 217 -10.40 8.81 -10.14
CA GLU A 217 -10.68 8.98 -8.71
C GLU A 217 -9.44 9.37 -7.93
N TYR A 218 -8.31 8.69 -8.17
CA TYR A 218 -7.04 9.07 -7.57
C TYR A 218 -6.67 10.53 -7.90
N ALA A 219 -6.82 10.96 -9.15
CA ALA A 219 -6.55 12.35 -9.53
C ALA A 219 -7.52 13.33 -8.83
N LYS A 220 -8.79 12.96 -8.67
CA LYS A 220 -9.80 13.73 -7.92
C LYS A 220 -9.44 13.90 -6.45
N ASP A 221 -9.09 12.81 -5.77
CA ASP A 221 -8.71 12.83 -4.35
C ASP A 221 -7.46 13.67 -4.08
N ASN A 222 -6.62 13.86 -5.11
CA ASN A 222 -5.44 14.70 -5.09
C ASN A 222 -5.70 16.15 -5.55
N GLY A 223 -6.97 16.55 -5.72
CA GLY A 223 -7.35 17.92 -6.07
C GLY A 223 -6.97 18.35 -7.49
N ASN A 224 -6.83 17.40 -8.43
CA ASN A 224 -6.58 17.74 -9.82
C ASN A 224 -7.89 18.05 -10.54
N ASP A 225 -7.93 19.17 -11.27
CA ASP A 225 -9.09 19.56 -12.09
C ASP A 225 -9.22 18.74 -13.39
N SER A 226 -8.16 18.00 -13.76
CA SER A 226 -8.16 17.13 -14.93
C SER A 226 -7.12 16.01 -14.85
N LEU A 227 -7.30 14.97 -15.67
CA LEU A 227 -6.35 13.87 -15.82
C LEU A 227 -6.15 13.51 -17.29
N SER A 228 -4.90 13.48 -17.73
CA SER A 228 -4.52 13.03 -19.08
C SER A 228 -4.06 11.57 -19.07
N LEU A 229 -4.73 10.72 -19.87
CA LEU A 229 -4.39 9.30 -20.04
C LEU A 229 -4.16 8.98 -21.52
N ILE A 230 -3.22 8.08 -21.80
CA ILE A 230 -2.89 7.63 -23.16
C ILE A 230 -3.22 6.14 -23.27
N SER A 231 -4.01 5.75 -24.28
CA SER A 231 -4.45 4.35 -24.48
C SER A 231 -3.30 3.35 -24.55
N GLY A 232 -2.19 3.75 -25.19
CA GLY A 232 -0.96 2.95 -25.25
C GLY A 232 -0.34 2.66 -23.88
N CYS A 233 -0.35 3.64 -22.98
CA CYS A 233 0.13 3.46 -21.62
C CYS A 233 -0.78 2.53 -20.84
N ILE A 234 -2.11 2.69 -20.94
CA ILE A 234 -3.06 1.78 -20.28
C ILE A 234 -2.89 0.33 -20.76
N HIS A 235 -2.69 0.14 -22.06
CA HIS A 235 -2.43 -1.19 -22.63
C HIS A 235 -1.14 -1.82 -22.06
N LYS A 236 -0.08 -1.03 -21.94
CA LYS A 236 1.22 -1.46 -21.39
C LYS A 236 1.13 -1.75 -19.88
N ASP A 237 0.51 -0.85 -19.12
CA ASP A 237 0.34 -0.95 -17.67
C ASP A 237 -0.41 -2.24 -17.29
N LEU A 238 -1.42 -2.62 -18.08
CA LEU A 238 -2.23 -3.82 -17.86
C LEU A 238 -1.63 -5.10 -18.46
N GLY A 239 -0.43 -5.03 -19.07
CA GLY A 239 0.23 -6.19 -19.68
C GLY A 239 -0.57 -6.84 -20.80
N LEU A 240 -1.44 -6.08 -21.49
CA LEU A 240 -2.36 -6.62 -22.47
C LEU A 240 -1.64 -7.04 -23.75
N LYS A 241 -2.16 -8.07 -24.42
CA LYS A 241 -1.73 -8.49 -25.75
C LYS A 241 -2.88 -8.30 -26.73
N ASN A 242 -2.62 -7.62 -27.85
CA ASN A 242 -3.59 -7.41 -28.94
C ASN A 242 -4.95 -6.79 -28.52
N ALA A 243 -4.99 -6.00 -27.44
CA ALA A 243 -6.26 -5.49 -26.86
C ALA A 243 -6.46 -3.98 -27.02
N MET A 244 -5.70 -3.30 -27.89
CA MET A 244 -5.80 -1.85 -28.07
C MET A 244 -7.22 -1.36 -28.44
N PRO A 245 -7.98 -2.04 -29.31
CA PRO A 245 -9.36 -1.64 -29.61
C PRO A 245 -10.25 -1.64 -28.37
N SER A 246 -10.10 -2.64 -27.49
CA SER A 246 -10.83 -2.76 -26.22
C SER A 246 -10.47 -1.63 -25.27
N VAL A 247 -9.19 -1.25 -25.20
CA VAL A 247 -8.73 -0.11 -24.39
C VAL A 247 -9.32 1.20 -24.89
N CYS A 248 -9.21 1.46 -26.19
CA CYS A 248 -9.77 2.67 -26.80
C CYS A 248 -11.30 2.74 -26.64
N ASN A 249 -12.01 1.62 -26.75
CA ASN A 249 -13.46 1.55 -26.54
C ASN A 249 -13.82 1.83 -25.08
N ALA A 250 -13.12 1.21 -24.12
CA ALA A 250 -13.33 1.48 -22.68
C ALA A 250 -13.18 2.96 -22.35
N MET A 251 -12.08 3.59 -22.80
CA MET A 251 -11.80 5.00 -22.55
C MET A 251 -12.84 5.93 -23.20
N ARG A 252 -13.33 5.59 -24.41
CA ARG A 252 -14.42 6.32 -25.10
C ARG A 252 -15.77 6.19 -24.40
N GLN A 253 -16.02 5.09 -23.68
CA GLN A 253 -17.25 4.95 -22.91
C GLN A 253 -17.18 5.80 -21.65
N ILE A 254 -16.06 5.72 -20.92
CA ILE A 254 -15.88 6.47 -19.67
C ILE A 254 -15.90 7.97 -19.92
N ILE A 255 -15.29 8.47 -21.00
CA ILE A 255 -15.23 9.92 -21.21
C ILE A 255 -16.61 10.58 -21.30
N LYS A 256 -17.66 9.82 -21.67
CA LYS A 256 -19.05 10.30 -21.69
C LYS A 256 -19.61 10.55 -20.29
N GLU A 257 -19.05 9.91 -19.26
CA GLU A 257 -19.43 10.06 -17.85
C GLU A 257 -18.86 11.36 -17.24
N TYR A 258 -17.90 12.02 -17.92
CA TYR A 258 -17.20 13.21 -17.40
C TYR A 258 -17.37 14.41 -18.34
N PRO A 259 -18.43 15.23 -18.16
CA PRO A 259 -18.69 16.41 -18.98
C PRO A 259 -17.51 17.39 -19.04
N GLY A 260 -17.17 17.87 -20.23
CA GLY A 260 -16.05 18.79 -20.46
C GLY A 260 -14.69 18.11 -20.69
N SER A 261 -14.66 16.77 -20.70
CA SER A 261 -13.49 15.99 -21.11
C SER A 261 -13.24 16.04 -22.61
N THR A 262 -12.00 15.91 -23.07
CA THR A 262 -11.61 15.98 -24.49
C THR A 262 -10.79 14.77 -24.95
N ILE A 263 -10.84 14.48 -26.25
CA ILE A 263 -10.04 13.43 -26.89
C ILE A 263 -9.08 14.11 -27.87
N GLU A 264 -7.78 13.88 -27.68
CA GLU A 264 -6.74 14.34 -28.57
C GLU A 264 -6.20 13.15 -29.37
N LYS A 265 -6.42 13.19 -30.69
CA LYS A 265 -5.80 12.25 -31.62
C LYS A 265 -4.47 12.83 -32.08
N PRO A 266 -3.35 12.10 -32.02
CA PRO A 266 -2.10 12.57 -32.60
C PRO A 266 -2.25 12.75 -34.12
N SER A 267 -1.61 13.78 -34.66
CA SER A 267 -1.51 14.05 -36.09
C SER A 267 -0.87 12.85 -36.78
N THR A 268 -1.59 12.19 -37.68
CA THR A 268 -1.05 11.11 -38.51
C THR A 268 -0.06 11.68 -39.51
N VAL A 269 1.24 11.49 -39.28
CA VAL A 269 2.23 11.59 -40.35
C VAL A 269 2.27 10.22 -41.04
N ASN A 270 1.95 10.19 -42.34
CA ASN A 270 2.08 9.02 -43.23
C ASN A 270 1.07 7.87 -43.07
N GLY A 271 -0.22 8.15 -42.92
CA GLY A 271 -1.29 7.17 -43.21
C GLY A 271 -1.32 5.89 -42.35
N LYS A 272 -0.48 5.80 -41.31
CA LYS A 272 -0.51 4.75 -40.30
C LYS A 272 -1.25 5.27 -39.08
N ASN A 273 -2.38 4.63 -38.75
CA ASN A 273 -3.13 4.92 -37.53
C ASN A 273 -2.21 4.78 -36.31
N SER A 274 -1.87 5.89 -35.65
CA SER A 274 -1.20 5.82 -34.35
C SER A 274 -2.16 5.18 -33.35
N SER A 275 -1.75 4.07 -32.74
CA SER A 275 -2.55 3.27 -31.80
C SER A 275 -2.71 3.92 -30.42
N THR A 276 -2.15 5.12 -30.24
CA THR A 276 -2.13 5.85 -28.97
C THR A 276 -2.99 7.11 -29.06
N ILE A 277 -4.18 7.07 -28.47
CA ILE A 277 -5.09 8.21 -28.35
C ILE A 277 -4.93 8.77 -26.93
N ARG A 278 -4.90 10.10 -26.80
CA ARG A 278 -4.89 10.78 -25.51
C ARG A 278 -6.32 11.20 -25.14
N TYR A 279 -6.70 10.96 -23.90
CA TYR A 279 -7.99 11.30 -23.33
C TYR A 279 -7.72 12.20 -22.13
N ILE A 280 -8.34 13.37 -22.10
CA ILE A 280 -8.24 14.34 -21.00
C ILE A 280 -9.58 14.34 -20.29
N TYR A 281 -9.62 13.75 -19.11
CA TYR A 281 -10.80 13.69 -18.26
C TYR A 281 -10.88 14.96 -17.42
N LYS A 282 -11.99 15.70 -17.53
CA LYS A 282 -12.28 16.82 -16.63
C LYS A 282 -12.83 16.27 -15.32
N ILE A 283 -12.22 16.66 -14.21
CA ILE A 283 -12.54 16.16 -12.88
C ILE A 283 -13.21 17.30 -12.12
N ILE A 284 -14.46 17.09 -11.72
CA ILE A 284 -15.29 18.03 -10.95
C ILE A 284 -15.43 17.51 -9.52
#